data_AF-A0A183B8E4-F1
#
_entry.id   AF-A0A183B8E4-F1
#
_cell.length_a   1.000
_cell.length_b   1.000
_cell.length_c   1.000
_cell.angle_alpha   90.00
_cell.angle_beta   90.00
_cell.angle_gamma   90.00
#
_symmetry.space_group_name_H-M   'P 1'
#
loop_
_entity.id
_entity.type
_entity.pdbx_description
1 polymer ?
#
loop_
_entity_poly.entity_id
_entity_poly.type
_entity_poly.pdbx_seq_one_letter_code
_entity_poly.pdbx_strand_id
1 'polypeptide(L)'
;MRLHALSPPSPTRWFRTCSSKKVCNVAPLAGETKVWQYVNLMKSIFLIDCPGVVYPDGATEAELVMKGVVRVEYLHQPDLYIGDVLARVRPDYLQTRYRLPPLPASSDKPEESSEAVTPAATVENVPVNDVTPSTSKQAWDKDPELFLELVSRNTGKLLKGGEPDLMTTAKRVLNDFQRGKLPYFVKPPAPSDEVNEREEAEFAEELDLSVDEAEQESRAETANQLALKALAAEDEAGMQPMEQETESVSTLVAYLVLCA
;
A
#
# COMPACT_ATOMS: atom_id res chain seq x y z
N MET A 1 -15.14 11.07 -8.06
CA MET A 1 -14.65 9.68 -8.02
C MET A 1 -14.35 9.33 -6.57
N ARG A 2 -15.13 8.46 -5.92
CA ARG A 2 -14.84 8.05 -4.53
C ARG A 2 -13.63 7.12 -4.58
N LEU A 3 -12.50 7.58 -4.04
CA LEU A 3 -11.37 6.73 -3.71
C LEU A 3 -11.85 5.77 -2.61
N HIS A 4 -12.28 4.58 -3.00
CA HIS A 4 -12.37 3.47 -2.06
C HIS A 4 -10.94 3.19 -1.64
N ALA A 5 -10.60 3.40 -0.37
CA ALA A 5 -9.42 2.84 0.24
C ALA A 5 -9.59 1.32 0.28
N LEU A 6 -9.44 0.69 -0.88
CA LEU A 6 -9.31 -0.75 -0.96
C LEU A 6 -7.96 -1.05 -0.30
N SER A 7 -8.00 -1.79 0.80
CA SER A 7 -6.80 -2.39 1.37
C SER A 7 -5.96 -2.98 0.22
N PRO A 8 -4.65 -2.68 0.16
CA PRO A 8 -3.82 -3.12 -0.95
C PRO A 8 -3.96 -4.63 -1.13
N PRO A 9 -4.04 -5.13 -2.37
CA PRO A 9 -4.13 -6.57 -2.61
C PRO A 9 -2.92 -7.26 -1.99
N SER A 10 -3.13 -8.47 -1.44
CA SER A 10 -2.00 -9.26 -0.91
C SER A 10 -0.93 -9.49 -1.99
N PRO A 11 0.36 -9.64 -1.62
CA PRO A 11 1.45 -9.85 -2.57
C PRO A 11 1.14 -10.98 -3.58
N THR A 12 0.60 -12.08 -3.09
CA THR A 12 0.20 -13.23 -3.91
C THR A 12 -0.94 -12.91 -4.88
N ARG A 13 -1.90 -12.07 -4.47
CA ARG A 13 -2.97 -11.60 -5.36
C ARG A 13 -2.42 -10.67 -6.43
N TRP A 14 -1.46 -9.81 -6.09
CA TRP A 14 -0.78 -8.95 -7.05
C TRP A 14 0.00 -9.77 -8.10
N PHE A 15 0.77 -10.78 -7.67
CA PHE A 15 1.45 -11.71 -8.58
C PHE A 15 0.49 -12.39 -9.54
N ARG A 16 -0.66 -12.86 -9.04
CA ARG A 16 -1.70 -13.47 -9.89
C ARG A 16 -2.25 -12.47 -10.92
N THR A 17 -2.47 -11.22 -10.52
CA THR A 17 -2.92 -10.17 -11.43
C THR A 17 -1.88 -9.90 -12.53
N CYS A 18 -0.60 -9.81 -12.18
CA CYS A 18 0.46 -9.58 -13.15
C CYS A 18 0.72 -10.79 -14.07
N SER A 19 0.58 -12.02 -13.57
CA SER A 19 0.97 -13.23 -14.29
C SER A 19 -0.07 -13.74 -15.30
N SER A 20 -1.30 -13.20 -15.32
CA SER A 20 -2.45 -13.67 -16.16
C SER A 20 -2.84 -15.15 -16.00
N LYS A 21 -2.03 -15.95 -15.30
CA LYS A 21 -2.19 -17.38 -15.03
C LYS A 21 -2.33 -17.59 -13.52
N LYS A 22 -2.97 -18.69 -13.13
CA LYS A 22 -3.04 -19.10 -11.72
C LYS A 22 -1.70 -19.72 -11.32
N VAL A 23 -0.73 -18.89 -10.96
CA VAL A 23 0.61 -19.36 -10.58
C VAL A 23 0.71 -19.66 -9.09
N CYS A 24 0.11 -18.82 -8.26
CA CYS A 24 0.18 -18.92 -6.81
C CYS A 24 -1.20 -19.14 -6.19
N ASN A 25 -1.24 -19.89 -5.08
CA ASN A 25 -2.46 -20.10 -4.31
C ASN A 25 -2.80 -18.82 -3.55
N VAL A 26 -4.05 -18.38 -3.64
CA VAL A 26 -4.53 -17.17 -2.99
C VAL A 26 -5.69 -17.54 -2.08
N ALA A 27 -5.56 -17.22 -0.80
CA ALA A 27 -6.62 -17.33 0.19
C ALA A 27 -6.68 -16.04 1.02
N PRO A 28 -7.86 -15.68 1.56
CA PRO A 28 -8.01 -14.58 2.51
C PRO A 28 -7.59 -14.98 3.93
N LEU A 29 -6.70 -15.97 4.07
CA LEU A 29 -6.23 -16.50 5.35
C LEU A 29 -4.75 -16.16 5.52
N ALA A 30 -4.36 -15.76 6.72
CA ALA A 30 -2.96 -15.58 7.07
C ALA A 30 -2.19 -16.90 6.92
N GLY A 31 -0.96 -16.82 6.40
CA GLY A 31 -0.05 -17.96 6.24
C GLY A 31 -0.43 -18.94 5.14
N GLU A 32 -1.10 -18.49 4.07
CA GLU A 32 -1.37 -19.31 2.88
C GLU A 32 -0.07 -19.73 2.18
N THR A 33 0.82 -18.77 1.88
CA THR A 33 2.17 -19.05 1.38
C THR A 33 3.07 -19.42 2.55
N LYS A 34 3.51 -20.69 2.59
CA LYS A 34 4.39 -21.22 3.65
C LYS A 34 5.83 -21.42 3.20
N VAL A 35 6.04 -21.57 1.89
CA VAL A 35 7.34 -21.83 1.28
C VAL A 35 7.50 -20.85 0.13
N TRP A 36 8.71 -20.33 -0.02
CA TRP A 36 9.05 -19.42 -1.10
C TRP A 36 9.00 -20.13 -2.46
N GLN A 37 8.62 -19.42 -3.51
CA GLN A 37 8.51 -19.97 -4.87
C GLN A 37 8.93 -18.96 -5.95
N TYR A 38 9.46 -19.47 -7.05
CA TYR A 38 9.73 -18.69 -8.25
C TYR A 38 8.49 -18.61 -9.15
N VAL A 39 8.15 -17.40 -9.59
CA VAL A 39 7.05 -17.10 -10.50
C VAL A 39 7.62 -16.44 -11.75
N ASN A 40 7.54 -17.13 -12.89
CA ASN A 40 8.01 -16.60 -14.16
C ASN A 40 6.99 -15.60 -14.70
N LEU A 41 7.35 -14.32 -14.80
CA LEU A 41 6.52 -13.32 -15.46
C LEU A 41 6.84 -13.28 -16.97
N MET A 42 8.13 -13.25 -17.30
CA MET A 42 8.66 -13.27 -18.67
C MET A 42 9.84 -14.24 -18.77
N LYS A 43 10.51 -14.31 -19.93
CA LYS A 43 11.67 -15.19 -20.15
C LYS A 43 12.90 -14.81 -19.29
N SER A 44 13.01 -13.53 -18.92
CA SER A 44 14.16 -12.98 -18.17
C SER A 44 13.79 -12.40 -16.80
N ILE A 45 12.51 -12.35 -16.44
CA ILE A 45 12.04 -11.75 -15.18
C ILE A 45 11.33 -12.81 -14.35
N PHE A 46 11.91 -13.07 -13.18
CA PHE A 46 11.41 -13.98 -12.16
C PHE A 46 10.98 -13.17 -10.95
N LEU A 47 9.82 -13.51 -10.40
CA LEU A 47 9.32 -12.96 -9.16
C LEU A 47 9.49 -14.02 -8.06
N ILE A 48 9.80 -13.59 -6.85
CA ILE A 48 9.91 -14.46 -5.69
C ILE A 48 8.72 -14.17 -4.79
N ASP A 49 7.86 -15.16 -4.57
CA ASP A 49 6.73 -15.08 -3.64
C ASP A 49 7.13 -15.75 -2.33
N CYS A 50 7.42 -14.94 -1.31
CA CYS A 50 7.87 -15.38 0.00
C CYS A 50 6.71 -15.45 1.02
N PRO A 51 6.82 -16.28 2.07
CA PRO A 51 5.88 -16.24 3.18
C PRO A 51 5.90 -14.87 3.88
N GLY A 52 4.74 -14.44 4.39
CA GLY A 52 4.66 -13.21 5.19
C GLY A 52 5.37 -13.38 6.53
N VAL A 53 6.26 -12.44 6.86
CA VAL A 53 6.97 -12.38 8.15
C VAL A 53 6.35 -11.27 9.00
N VAL A 54 6.12 -11.58 10.27
CA VAL A 54 5.64 -10.62 11.27
C VAL A 54 6.80 -10.34 12.20
N TYR A 55 7.20 -9.07 12.27
CA TYR A 55 8.24 -8.65 13.19
C TYR A 55 7.62 -8.37 14.55
N PRO A 56 8.30 -8.71 15.66
CA PRO A 56 7.86 -8.33 16.99
C PRO A 56 8.06 -6.81 17.14
N ASP A 57 7.03 -6.04 16.78
CA ASP A 57 6.98 -4.58 16.80
C ASP A 57 6.48 -4.03 18.16
N GLY A 58 6.37 -4.88 19.17
CA GLY A 58 5.74 -4.53 20.44
C GLY A 58 4.24 -4.27 20.34
N ALA A 59 3.62 -4.60 19.20
CA ALA A 59 2.18 -4.42 19.01
C ALA A 59 1.38 -5.25 20.00
N THR A 60 0.26 -4.69 20.43
CA THR A 60 -0.72 -5.38 21.26
C THR A 60 -1.38 -6.52 20.48
N GLU A 61 -1.86 -7.56 21.18
CA GLU A 61 -2.59 -8.67 20.53
C GLU A 61 -3.79 -8.16 19.72
N ALA A 62 -4.50 -7.16 20.26
CA ALA A 62 -5.61 -6.50 19.58
C ALA A 62 -5.19 -5.91 18.22
N GLU A 63 -4.05 -5.23 18.13
CA GLU A 63 -3.53 -4.71 16.87
C GLU A 63 -3.18 -5.80 15.87
N LEU A 64 -2.59 -6.91 16.33
CA LEU A 64 -2.27 -8.06 15.47
C LEU A 64 -3.54 -8.71 14.91
N VAL A 65 -4.58 -8.82 15.73
CA VAL A 65 -5.90 -9.31 15.31
C VAL A 65 -6.53 -8.36 14.29
N MET A 66 -6.50 -7.04 14.53
CA MET A 66 -7.04 -6.04 13.61
C MET A 66 -6.32 -6.02 12.25
N LYS A 67 -5.00 -6.24 12.26
CA LYS A 67 -4.16 -6.35 11.05
C LYS A 67 -4.39 -7.68 10.28
N GLY A 68 -5.13 -8.64 10.85
CA GLY A 68 -5.39 -9.94 10.22
C GLY A 68 -4.17 -10.88 10.20
N VAL A 69 -3.21 -10.65 11.11
CA VAL A 69 -2.03 -11.49 11.28
C VAL A 69 -2.42 -12.84 11.90
N VAL A 70 -3.33 -12.80 12.87
CA VAL A 70 -3.84 -13.97 13.58
C VAL A 70 -5.14 -14.44 12.93
N ARG A 71 -5.30 -15.75 12.77
CA ARG A 71 -6.54 -16.35 12.29
C ARG A 71 -7.62 -16.25 13.36
N VAL A 72 -8.75 -15.67 12.98
CA VAL A 72 -9.90 -15.42 13.88
C VAL A 72 -10.46 -16.72 14.48
N GLU A 73 -10.33 -17.83 13.77
CA GLU A 73 -10.84 -19.13 14.22
C GLU A 73 -10.15 -19.62 15.51
N TYR A 74 -8.88 -19.27 15.71
CA TYR A 74 -8.07 -19.69 16.86
C TYR A 74 -8.16 -18.74 18.06
N LEU A 75 -8.90 -17.64 17.94
CA LEU A 75 -9.15 -16.76 19.07
C LEU A 75 -10.07 -17.45 20.08
N HIS A 76 -9.63 -17.49 21.34
CA HIS A 76 -10.40 -18.00 22.47
C HIS A 76 -11.56 -17.07 22.82
N GLN A 77 -11.30 -15.75 22.83
CA GLN A 77 -12.27 -14.70 23.16
C GLN A 77 -12.27 -13.60 22.07
N PRO A 78 -12.95 -13.82 20.93
CA PRO A 78 -13.06 -12.87 19.83
C PRO A 78 -13.95 -11.66 20.16
N ASP A 79 -14.83 -11.80 21.14
CA ASP A 79 -15.73 -10.76 21.67
C ASP A 79 -14.97 -9.54 22.20
N LEU A 80 -13.83 -9.75 22.86
CA LEU A 80 -13.00 -8.69 23.43
C LEU A 80 -12.51 -7.69 22.38
N TYR A 81 -12.30 -8.13 21.14
CA TYR A 81 -11.78 -7.28 20.06
C TYR A 81 -12.87 -6.47 19.35
N ILE A 82 -14.15 -6.68 19.68
CA ILE A 82 -15.24 -6.01 18.97
C ILE A 82 -15.29 -4.51 19.29
N GLY A 83 -14.91 -4.10 20.51
CA GLY A 83 -14.80 -2.69 20.88
C GLY A 83 -13.86 -1.92 19.93
N ASP A 84 -12.72 -2.50 19.58
CA ASP A 84 -11.77 -1.90 18.65
C ASP A 84 -12.31 -1.81 17.21
N VAL A 85 -13.14 -2.77 16.78
CA VAL A 85 -13.82 -2.68 15.48
C VAL A 85 -14.80 -1.52 15.47
N LEU A 86 -15.61 -1.39 16.53
CA LEU A 86 -16.60 -0.33 16.66
C LEU A 86 -15.95 1.05 16.71
N ALA A 87 -14.80 1.18 17.40
CA ALA A 87 -14.03 2.41 17.45
C ALA A 87 -13.49 2.86 16.07
N ARG A 88 -13.23 1.92 15.16
CA ARG A 88 -12.68 2.18 13.82
C ARG A 88 -13.75 2.37 12.74
N VAL A 89 -14.87 1.67 12.86
CA VAL A 89 -15.91 1.61 11.81
C VAL A 89 -17.06 2.54 12.16
N ARG A 90 -17.46 3.40 11.22
CA ARG A 90 -18.63 4.27 11.41
C ARG A 90 -19.92 3.45 11.60
N PRO A 91 -20.83 3.89 12.50
CA PRO A 91 -22.09 3.17 12.80
C PRO A 91 -22.97 2.98 11.57
N ASP A 92 -23.00 3.95 10.66
CA ASP A 92 -23.80 3.89 9.43
C ASP A 92 -23.45 2.66 8.58
N TYR A 93 -22.16 2.31 8.50
CA TYR A 93 -21.70 1.13 7.78
C TYR A 93 -22.11 -0.15 8.49
N LEU A 94 -22.05 -0.19 9.82
CA LEU A 94 -22.46 -1.33 10.63
C LEU A 94 -23.97 -1.58 10.52
N GLN A 95 -24.79 -0.54 10.66
CA GLN A 95 -26.24 -0.59 10.51
C GLN A 95 -26.63 -1.10 9.12
N THR A 96 -26.03 -0.54 8.08
CA THR A 96 -26.30 -0.96 6.69
C THR A 96 -25.87 -2.40 6.44
N ARG A 97 -24.66 -2.78 6.88
CA ARG A 97 -24.08 -4.11 6.65
C ARG A 97 -24.85 -5.21 7.37
N TYR A 98 -25.20 -4.98 8.63
CA TYR A 98 -25.87 -5.94 9.49
C TYR A 98 -27.37 -5.73 9.58
N ARG A 99 -27.95 -4.80 8.81
CA ARG A 99 -29.38 -4.45 8.77
C ARG A 99 -29.95 -4.16 10.17
N LEU A 100 -29.18 -3.43 10.97
CA LEU A 100 -29.55 -3.11 12.36
C LEU A 100 -30.51 -1.91 12.37
N PRO A 101 -31.42 -1.82 13.35
CA PRO A 101 -32.23 -0.64 13.54
C PRO A 101 -31.35 0.60 13.77
N PRO A 102 -31.84 1.80 13.39
CA PRO A 102 -31.19 3.05 13.76
C PRO A 102 -31.00 3.09 15.27
N LEU A 103 -29.82 3.53 15.69
CA LEU A 103 -29.57 3.80 17.10
C LEU A 103 -30.62 4.80 17.61
N PRO A 104 -31.16 4.60 18.83
CA PRO A 104 -32.03 5.60 19.41
C PRO A 104 -31.27 6.92 19.46
N ALA A 105 -31.81 7.96 18.82
CA ALA A 105 -31.30 9.31 18.96
C ALA A 105 -31.29 9.59 20.46
N SER A 106 -30.13 9.98 21.00
CA SER A 106 -29.91 10.22 22.43
C SER A 106 -31.09 10.99 23.03
N SER A 107 -32.02 10.28 23.66
CA SER A 107 -33.10 10.90 24.39
C SER A 107 -32.51 11.32 25.73
N ASP A 108 -32.51 12.61 25.98
CA ASP A 108 -32.37 13.18 27.31
C ASP A 108 -33.27 12.44 28.29
N LYS A 109 -32.67 11.68 29.21
CA LYS A 109 -33.06 11.55 30.62
C LYS A 109 -32.09 10.61 31.35
N PRO A 110 -31.34 11.11 32.35
CA PRO A 110 -30.78 10.23 33.37
C PRO A 110 -31.94 9.75 34.24
N GLU A 111 -32.27 8.46 34.17
CA GLU A 111 -32.99 7.84 35.28
C GLU A 111 -31.97 7.45 36.35
N GLU A 112 -32.12 8.18 37.44
CA GLU A 112 -31.50 8.07 38.75
C GLU A 112 -31.82 6.70 39.38
N SER A 113 -30.78 5.94 39.69
CA SER A 113 -30.78 5.11 40.89
C SER A 113 -29.46 5.32 41.63
N SER A 114 -29.62 5.86 42.84
CA SER A 114 -28.67 6.05 43.93
C SER A 114 -27.50 5.05 43.95
N GLU A 115 -26.26 5.45 44.18
CA GLU A 115 -25.76 5.82 45.52
C GLU A 115 -24.59 6.82 45.47
N ALA A 116 -24.53 7.70 46.48
CA ALA A 116 -23.55 8.76 46.63
C ALA A 116 -22.33 8.33 47.46
N VAL A 117 -21.10 8.67 47.03
CA VAL A 117 -19.96 8.95 47.94
C VAL A 117 -18.98 9.99 47.32
N THR A 118 -19.02 11.19 47.91
CA THR A 118 -18.06 12.31 48.13
C THR A 118 -16.92 12.72 47.16
N PRO A 119 -16.56 14.03 47.12
CA PRO A 119 -15.50 14.58 46.25
C PRO A 119 -14.17 14.84 47.00
N ALA A 120 -13.03 14.64 46.33
CA ALA A 120 -11.77 15.29 46.69
C ALA A 120 -10.83 15.35 45.45
N ALA A 121 -10.22 16.51 45.29
CA ALA A 121 -9.48 16.95 44.12
C ALA A 121 -8.12 16.24 43.93
N THR A 122 -7.68 16.11 42.66
CA THR A 122 -6.34 16.47 42.20
C THR A 122 -6.39 16.68 40.68
N VAL A 123 -5.96 17.85 40.24
CA VAL A 123 -5.85 18.27 38.84
C VAL A 123 -4.44 17.89 38.37
N GLU A 124 -4.33 16.98 37.41
CA GLU A 124 -3.16 16.92 36.54
C GLU A 124 -3.57 17.25 35.11
N ASN A 125 -3.02 18.37 34.64
CA ASN A 125 -3.03 18.78 33.24
C ASN A 125 -2.09 17.87 32.45
N VAL A 126 -2.62 17.22 31.41
CA VAL A 126 -1.83 16.61 30.33
C VAL A 126 -2.26 17.28 29.01
N PRO A 127 -1.32 17.73 28.17
CA PRO A 127 -1.60 18.62 27.06
C PRO A 127 -2.27 17.89 25.88
N VAL A 128 -3.18 18.64 25.27
CA VAL A 128 -3.88 18.52 23.99
C VAL A 128 -3.28 17.50 23.02
N ASN A 129 -4.01 16.40 22.78
CA ASN A 129 -3.81 15.53 21.61
C ASN A 129 -5.09 15.43 20.78
N ASP A 130 -4.89 15.60 19.48
CA ASP A 130 -5.85 15.88 18.42
C ASP A 130 -7.14 15.05 18.41
N VAL A 131 -8.24 15.79 18.27
CA VAL A 131 -9.60 15.28 18.09
C VAL A 131 -9.75 14.76 16.65
N THR A 132 -9.80 13.44 16.50
CA THR A 132 -10.40 12.77 15.33
C THR A 132 -11.87 13.20 15.21
N PRO A 133 -12.46 13.28 13.99
CA PRO A 133 -13.71 14.01 13.80
C PRO A 133 -14.80 13.38 14.66
N SER A 134 -15.44 14.22 15.48
CA SER A 134 -16.49 13.92 16.44
C SER A 134 -17.42 12.77 16.00
N THR A 135 -17.04 11.56 16.37
CA THR A 135 -17.97 10.44 16.45
C THR A 135 -18.68 10.65 17.77
N SER A 136 -19.90 11.17 17.75
CA SER A 136 -20.78 11.17 18.93
C SER A 136 -20.72 9.78 19.56
N LYS A 137 -20.14 9.65 20.76
CA LYS A 137 -19.95 8.37 21.48
C LYS A 137 -21.28 7.63 21.47
N GLN A 138 -21.34 6.51 20.76
CA GLN A 138 -22.57 5.75 20.54
C GLN A 138 -22.87 4.81 21.71
N ALA A 139 -24.09 4.28 21.74
CA ALA A 139 -24.48 3.27 22.72
C ALA A 139 -23.59 2.01 22.64
N TRP A 140 -23.19 1.61 21.43
CA TRP A 140 -22.35 0.43 21.20
C TRP A 140 -20.89 0.61 21.62
N ASP A 141 -20.39 1.84 21.76
CA ASP A 141 -19.03 2.09 22.24
C ASP A 141 -18.88 1.75 23.72
N LYS A 142 -19.98 1.80 24.48
CA LYS A 142 -20.01 1.46 25.91
C LYS A 142 -20.15 -0.03 26.14
N ASP A 143 -20.90 -0.69 25.28
CA ASP A 143 -21.22 -2.11 25.41
C ASP A 143 -21.19 -2.81 24.04
N PRO A 144 -20.07 -3.46 23.68
CA PRO A 144 -19.95 -4.21 22.44
C PRO A 144 -20.79 -5.50 22.43
N GLU A 145 -21.21 -6.01 23.59
CA GLU A 145 -22.05 -7.21 23.67
C GLU A 145 -23.45 -6.93 23.16
N LEU A 146 -24.03 -5.77 23.48
CA LEU A 146 -25.32 -5.34 22.92
C LEU A 146 -25.31 -5.28 21.39
N PHE A 147 -24.21 -4.85 20.80
CA PHE A 147 -24.05 -4.88 19.35
C PHE A 147 -24.05 -6.31 18.81
N LEU A 148 -23.28 -7.21 19.43
CA LEU A 148 -23.23 -8.62 19.04
C LEU A 148 -24.57 -9.34 19.20
N GLU A 149 -25.32 -9.05 20.27
CA GLU A 149 -26.66 -9.57 20.46
C GLU A 149 -27.59 -9.15 19.33
N LEU A 150 -27.59 -7.86 18.98
CA LEU A 150 -28.43 -7.30 17.94
C LEU A 150 -28.11 -7.92 16.57
N VAL A 151 -26.81 -8.07 16.26
CA VAL A 151 -26.37 -8.75 15.03
C VAL A 151 -26.77 -10.22 15.03
N SER A 152 -26.62 -10.91 16.16
CA SER A 152 -26.98 -12.34 16.29
C SER A 152 -28.47 -12.56 16.07
N ARG A 153 -29.32 -11.76 16.75
CA ARG A 153 -30.79 -11.82 16.60
C ARG A 153 -31.23 -11.48 15.18
N ASN A 154 -30.67 -10.44 14.58
CA ASN A 154 -31.07 -10.04 13.23
C ASN A 154 -30.59 -11.02 12.13
N THR A 155 -29.50 -11.75 12.38
CA THR A 155 -28.94 -12.69 11.40
C THR A 155 -29.29 -14.15 11.68
N GLY A 156 -30.07 -14.40 12.74
CA GLY A 156 -30.51 -15.75 13.14
C GLY A 156 -29.38 -16.63 13.69
N LYS A 157 -28.29 -16.05 14.18
CA LYS A 157 -27.17 -16.78 14.81
C LYS A 157 -27.45 -16.96 16.29
N LEU A 158 -28.38 -17.88 16.58
CA LEU A 158 -28.81 -18.21 17.93
C LEU A 158 -28.40 -19.65 18.28
N LEU A 159 -28.06 -19.86 19.54
CA LEU A 159 -27.83 -21.18 20.12
C LEU A 159 -29.15 -21.93 20.28
N LYS A 160 -29.05 -23.22 20.64
CA LYS A 160 -30.21 -24.01 21.07
C LYS A 160 -30.79 -23.36 22.33
N GLY A 161 -32.05 -22.93 22.27
CA GLY A 161 -32.69 -22.17 23.34
C GLY A 161 -32.96 -20.71 22.98
N GLY A 162 -32.51 -20.23 21.83
CA GLY A 162 -32.80 -18.87 21.35
C GLY A 162 -31.87 -17.78 21.89
N GLU A 163 -30.87 -18.16 22.68
CA GLU A 163 -29.82 -17.26 23.15
C GLU A 163 -28.88 -16.85 22.01
N PRO A 164 -28.42 -15.58 21.95
CA PRO A 164 -27.52 -15.12 20.90
C PRO A 164 -26.14 -15.78 21.00
N ASP A 165 -25.61 -16.26 19.87
CA ASP A 165 -24.26 -16.83 19.80
C ASP A 165 -23.23 -15.71 19.59
N LEU A 166 -22.77 -15.11 20.70
CA LEU A 166 -21.82 -13.99 20.70
C LEU A 166 -20.49 -14.38 20.07
N MET A 167 -19.99 -15.58 20.39
CA MET A 167 -18.70 -16.11 19.93
C MET A 167 -18.66 -16.23 18.40
N THR A 168 -19.65 -16.91 17.81
CA THR A 168 -19.72 -17.09 16.35
C THR A 168 -19.95 -15.76 15.64
N THR A 169 -20.79 -14.89 16.22
CA THR A 169 -21.06 -13.57 15.65
C THR A 169 -19.83 -12.67 15.71
N ALA A 170 -19.07 -12.67 16.80
CA ALA A 170 -17.82 -11.92 16.92
C ALA A 170 -16.79 -12.37 15.88
N LYS A 171 -16.58 -13.69 15.72
CA LYS A 171 -15.69 -14.23 14.67
C LYS A 171 -16.11 -13.80 13.27
N ARG A 172 -17.41 -13.74 13.01
CA ARG A 172 -17.95 -13.27 11.73
C ARG A 172 -17.71 -11.78 11.52
N VAL A 173 -17.88 -10.96 12.55
CA VAL A 173 -17.64 -9.51 12.49
C VAL A 173 -16.16 -9.23 12.23
N LEU A 174 -15.25 -9.87 12.97
CA LEU A 174 -13.80 -9.75 12.76
C LEU A 174 -13.37 -10.17 11.35
N ASN A 175 -13.92 -11.27 10.83
CA ASN A 175 -13.67 -11.70 9.46
C ASN A 175 -14.19 -10.68 8.42
N ASP A 176 -15.37 -10.10 8.65
CA ASP A 176 -15.93 -9.08 7.76
C ASP A 176 -15.10 -7.79 7.78
N PHE A 177 -14.55 -7.43 8.96
CA PHE A 177 -13.62 -6.31 9.13
C PHE A 177 -12.31 -6.55 8.37
N GLN A 178 -11.61 -7.66 8.64
CA GLN A 178 -10.32 -7.99 8.00
C GLN A 178 -10.42 -8.13 6.47
N ARG A 179 -11.58 -8.56 5.96
CA ARG A 179 -11.83 -8.70 4.50
C ARG A 179 -12.25 -7.40 3.83
N GLY A 180 -12.29 -6.29 4.56
CA GLY A 180 -12.67 -4.97 4.05
C GLY A 180 -14.15 -4.82 3.70
N LYS A 181 -15.03 -5.68 4.24
CA LYS A 181 -16.49 -5.51 4.07
C LYS A 181 -17.03 -4.39 4.97
N LEU A 182 -16.31 -4.09 6.05
CA LEU A 182 -16.54 -2.93 6.91
C LEU A 182 -15.49 -1.88 6.57
N PRO A 183 -15.86 -0.80 5.85
CA PRO A 183 -14.93 0.25 5.52
C PRO A 183 -14.52 1.04 6.77
N TYR A 184 -13.23 1.25 6.93
CA TYR A 184 -12.66 2.22 7.87
C TYR A 184 -11.53 2.99 7.18
N PHE A 185 -11.27 4.20 7.66
CA PHE A 185 -10.27 5.08 7.08
C PHE A 185 -9.38 5.61 8.18
N VAL A 186 -8.07 5.43 8.02
CA VAL A 186 -7.06 6.04 8.88
C VAL A 186 -6.58 7.29 8.15
N LYS A 187 -6.57 8.44 8.84
CA LYS A 187 -5.96 9.64 8.27
C LYS A 187 -4.48 9.33 7.99
N PRO A 188 -3.93 9.79 6.86
CA PRO A 188 -2.49 9.74 6.66
C PRO A 188 -1.78 10.30 7.90
N PRO A 189 -0.64 9.73 8.31
CA PRO A 189 0.16 10.34 9.35
C PRO A 189 0.41 11.79 8.94
N ALA A 190 0.18 12.72 9.87
CA ALA A 190 0.50 14.11 9.60
C ALA A 190 2.00 14.19 9.33
N PRO A 191 2.45 14.95 8.32
CA PRO A 191 3.85 15.33 8.27
C PRO A 191 4.11 16.11 9.56
N SER A 192 4.93 15.57 10.46
CA SER A 192 5.45 16.40 11.55
C SER A 192 6.30 17.49 10.92
N ASP A 193 6.19 18.73 11.41
CA ASP A 193 6.94 19.86 10.85
C ASP A 193 8.47 19.58 10.80
N GLU A 194 8.98 18.70 11.67
CA GLU A 194 10.38 18.25 11.70
C GLU A 194 10.81 17.32 10.54
N VAL A 195 9.88 16.58 9.91
CA VAL A 195 10.22 15.71 8.77
C VAL A 195 10.19 16.50 7.46
N ASN A 196 9.38 17.56 7.38
CA ASN A 196 9.26 18.35 6.16
C ASN A 196 10.58 19.07 5.83
N GLU A 197 11.28 19.61 6.83
CA GLU A 197 12.58 20.27 6.60
C GLU A 197 13.69 19.29 6.15
N ARG A 198 13.65 18.03 6.62
CA ARG A 198 14.65 17.01 6.23
C ARG A 198 14.32 16.39 4.88
N GLU A 199 13.06 16.08 4.61
CA GLU A 199 12.63 15.53 3.33
C GLU A 199 12.75 16.57 2.20
N GLU A 200 12.44 17.84 2.46
CA GLU A 200 12.70 18.93 1.49
C GLU A 200 14.20 19.15 1.26
N ALA A 201 15.03 19.00 2.31
CA ALA A 201 16.49 19.10 2.17
C ALA A 201 17.10 17.91 1.40
N GLU A 202 16.69 16.67 1.69
CA GLU A 202 17.14 15.48 0.95
C GLU A 202 16.69 15.53 -0.51
N PHE A 203 15.47 15.97 -0.77
CA PHE A 203 14.96 16.15 -2.14
C PHE A 203 15.69 17.26 -2.90
N ALA A 204 16.07 18.35 -2.22
CA ALA A 204 16.85 19.43 -2.81
C ALA A 204 18.30 18.99 -3.12
N GLU A 205 18.94 18.22 -2.25
CA GLU A 205 20.29 17.68 -2.47
C GLU A 205 20.31 16.65 -3.62
N GLU A 206 19.28 15.80 -3.73
CA GLU A 206 19.14 14.85 -4.83
C GLU A 206 18.91 15.56 -6.18
N LEU A 207 18.14 16.65 -6.19
CA LEU A 207 17.95 17.49 -7.38
C LEU A 207 19.23 18.19 -7.82
N ASP A 208 20.02 18.74 -6.89
CA ASP A 208 21.26 19.45 -7.20
C ASP A 208 22.30 18.52 -7.85
N LEU A 209 22.44 17.30 -7.31
CA LEU A 209 23.30 16.25 -7.89
C LEU A 209 22.86 15.85 -9.31
N SER A 210 21.55 15.75 -9.57
CA SER A 210 21.02 15.39 -10.90
C SER A 210 21.26 16.46 -11.96
N VAL A 211 21.32 17.73 -11.55
CA VAL A 211 21.60 18.87 -12.43
C VAL A 211 23.08 18.91 -12.79
N ASP A 212 23.97 18.69 -11.81
CA ASP A 212 25.43 18.63 -12.04
C ASP A 212 25.84 17.48 -12.97
N GLU A 213 25.24 16.29 -12.82
CA GLU A 213 25.52 15.13 -13.69
C GLU A 213 25.08 15.38 -15.14
N ALA A 214 23.89 15.98 -15.34
CA ALA A 214 23.38 16.32 -16.67
C ALA A 214 24.25 17.39 -17.38
N GLU A 215 24.75 18.37 -16.63
CA GLU A 215 25.66 19.38 -17.18
C GLU A 215 27.01 18.78 -17.58
N GLN A 216 27.57 17.86 -16.78
CA GLN A 216 28.82 17.18 -17.11
C GLN A 216 28.68 16.30 -18.36
N GLU A 217 27.57 15.60 -18.52
CA GLU A 217 27.31 14.74 -19.69
C GLU A 217 27.22 15.59 -20.97
N SER A 218 26.47 16.70 -20.96
CA SER A 218 26.36 17.61 -22.11
C SER A 218 27.71 18.25 -22.49
N ARG A 219 28.55 18.55 -21.49
CA ARG A 219 29.88 19.15 -21.70
C ARG A 219 30.88 18.13 -22.25
N ALA A 220 30.80 16.88 -21.80
CA ALA A 220 31.59 15.77 -22.33
C ALA A 220 31.19 15.43 -23.77
N GLU A 221 29.90 15.42 -24.09
CA GLU A 221 29.41 15.22 -25.46
C GLU A 221 29.89 16.33 -26.41
N THR A 222 29.82 17.58 -25.98
CA THR A 222 30.29 18.73 -26.76
C THR A 222 31.80 18.64 -27.02
N ALA A 223 32.59 18.28 -25.99
CA ALA A 223 34.03 18.12 -26.12
C ALA A 223 34.41 16.98 -27.07
N ASN A 224 33.74 15.84 -26.99
CA ASN A 224 33.94 14.70 -27.89
C ASN A 224 33.59 15.06 -29.33
N GLN A 225 32.49 15.79 -29.55
CA GLN A 225 32.07 16.20 -30.89
C GLN A 225 33.02 17.24 -31.51
N LEU A 226 33.64 18.10 -30.70
CA LEU A 226 34.63 19.08 -31.14
C LEU A 226 35.98 18.42 -31.45
N ALA A 227 36.39 17.43 -30.65
CA ALA A 227 37.59 16.62 -30.90
C ALA A 227 37.48 15.80 -32.20
N LEU A 228 36.31 15.19 -32.46
CA LEU A 228 36.02 14.49 -33.73
C LEU A 228 36.05 15.42 -34.94
N LYS A 229 35.53 16.65 -34.81
CA LYS A 229 35.59 17.66 -35.87
C LYS A 229 37.01 18.16 -36.12
N ALA A 230 37.84 18.30 -35.08
CA ALA A 230 39.24 18.70 -35.24
C ALA A 230 40.07 17.64 -35.97
N LEU A 231 39.89 16.36 -35.62
CA LEU A 231 40.53 15.24 -36.32
C LEU A 231 40.09 15.14 -37.79
N ALA A 232 38.81 15.42 -38.10
CA ALA A 232 38.32 15.45 -39.48
C ALA A 232 38.85 16.66 -40.28
N ALA A 233 39.21 17.76 -39.61
CA ALA A 233 39.76 18.96 -40.26
C ALA A 233 41.25 18.82 -40.62
N GLU A 234 41.98 17.91 -39.95
CA GLU A 234 43.39 17.64 -40.28
C GLU A 234 43.55 16.76 -41.54
N ASP A 235 42.51 16.02 -41.96
CA ASP A 235 42.53 15.17 -43.16
C ASP A 235 42.28 15.95 -44.48
N GLU A 236 41.68 17.15 -44.41
CA GLU A 236 41.38 17.99 -45.58
C GLU A 236 42.53 18.95 -45.96
N ALA A 237 43.59 19.06 -45.14
CA ALA A 237 44.73 19.94 -45.41
C ALA A 237 45.90 19.24 -46.14
N GLY A 238 45.77 17.94 -46.47
CA GLY A 238 46.85 17.10 -46.99
C GLY A 238 46.85 16.78 -48.49
N MET A 239 45.86 17.22 -49.29
CA MET A 239 45.76 16.85 -50.71
C MET A 239 46.36 17.92 -51.63
N GLN A 240 47.66 17.80 -51.96
CA GLN A 240 48.28 18.57 -53.04
C GLN A 240 47.83 18.02 -54.41
N PRO A 241 47.54 18.88 -55.40
CA PRO A 241 47.25 18.42 -56.76
C PRO A 241 48.56 18.00 -57.45
N MET A 242 48.65 16.75 -57.89
CA MET A 242 49.74 16.26 -58.72
C MET A 242 49.52 16.71 -60.18
N GLU A 243 50.45 17.50 -60.71
CA GLU A 243 50.42 18.03 -62.07
C GLU A 243 50.45 16.91 -63.13
N GLN A 244 49.63 17.09 -64.18
CA GLN A 244 49.62 16.23 -65.36
C GLN A 244 50.80 16.60 -66.27
N GLU A 245 51.69 15.64 -66.53
CA GLU A 245 52.47 15.64 -67.76
C GLU A 245 51.77 14.75 -68.80
N THR A 246 51.38 15.41 -69.89
CA THR A 246 50.82 14.79 -71.09
C THR A 246 51.96 14.34 -72.00
N GLU A 247 51.94 13.07 -72.41
CA GLU A 247 52.45 12.46 -73.66
C GLU A 247 52.62 10.95 -73.36
N SER A 248 52.37 9.95 -74.20
CA SER A 248 52.11 9.90 -75.62
C SER A 248 51.48 8.52 -75.90
N VAL A 249 50.37 8.52 -76.64
CA VAL A 249 50.08 7.67 -77.81
C VAL A 249 50.23 6.15 -77.69
N SER A 250 49.07 5.50 -77.88
CA SER A 250 48.87 4.25 -78.62
C SER A 250 49.24 2.92 -77.94
N THR A 251 48.33 1.96 -78.18
CA THR A 251 48.51 0.49 -78.11
C THR A 251 48.14 -0.16 -76.78
N LEU A 252 46.83 -0.33 -76.50
CA LEU A 252 46.28 -1.52 -75.78
C LEU A 252 44.74 -1.58 -75.64
N VAL A 253 43.96 -0.83 -76.45
CA VAL A 253 42.50 -1.09 -76.61
C VAL A 253 42.24 -2.19 -77.68
N ALA A 254 43.24 -3.03 -77.96
CA ALA A 254 43.15 -4.10 -78.96
C ALA A 254 42.98 -5.51 -78.37
N TYR A 255 42.79 -5.69 -77.04
CA TYR A 255 42.81 -7.05 -76.46
C TYR A 255 41.65 -7.44 -75.54
N LEU A 256 40.55 -6.66 -75.48
CA LEU A 256 39.38 -7.03 -74.65
C LEU A 256 38.02 -7.04 -75.39
N VAL A 257 38.00 -6.96 -76.72
CA VAL A 257 36.76 -7.12 -77.52
C VAL A 257 36.84 -8.22 -78.61
N LEU A 258 37.92 -9.02 -78.65
CA LEU A 258 37.98 -10.27 -79.44
C LEU A 258 38.71 -11.34 -78.61
N CYS A 259 38.04 -12.47 -78.37
CA CYS A 259 38.46 -13.68 -77.64
C CYS A 259 38.08 -13.77 -76.13
N ALA A 260 36.78 -13.73 -75.83
CA ALA A 260 36.02 -14.88 -75.27
C ALA A 260 34.56 -14.46 -75.02
#